data_AF-A0A5J4QZJ4-F1
#
_entry.id   AF-A0A5J4QZJ4-F1
#
_cell.length_a   1.000
_cell.length_b   1.000
_cell.length_c   1.000
_cell.angle_alpha   90.00
_cell.angle_beta   90.00
_cell.angle_gamma   90.00
#
_symmetry.space_group_name_H-M   'P 1'
#
loop_
_entity.id
_entity.type
_entity.pdbx_description
1 polymer ?
#
loop_
_entity_poly.entity_id
_entity_poly.type
_entity_poly.pdbx_seq_one_letter_code
_entity_poly.pdbx_strand_id
1 'polypeptide(L)'
;KFDSVIRYLEKEQAALIGQIARIETIIFWKGKFQQPALTLVQTHADTINVAGSGIDQTLIQAQPNIQNVLMQAGEGQSIVVERMHLSLSRTSPLAGFVSIKGENAGLAMFDMKLEGYTEIDDHATVLEPGTLFDVTGFVYAEDIIAQNINLVRGSFLSGTGLRRADDKEDMEWLGMRQSGLYRCLFDNFTTNETGLISLYDSVEPMANAQSNSKDNNKLKKQKNVPPYSFTFQEVIFSASVTSLKLDG
;
A
#
# COMPACT_ATOMS: atom_id res chain seq x y z
N LYS A 1 20.97 9.84 -18.21
CA LYS A 1 20.61 8.92 -17.10
C LYS A 1 19.35 9.52 -16.48
N PHE A 2 18.24 8.80 -16.42
CA PHE A 2 17.02 9.32 -15.78
C PHE A 2 17.12 9.00 -14.29
N ASP A 3 17.15 10.04 -13.46
CA ASP A 3 17.28 9.90 -12.00
C ASP A 3 15.94 9.52 -11.33
N SER A 4 14.84 9.52 -12.08
CA SER A 4 13.49 9.19 -11.60
C SER A 4 12.62 8.68 -12.74
N VAL A 5 11.85 7.62 -12.47
CA VAL A 5 10.84 7.08 -13.41
C VAL A 5 9.80 8.15 -13.77
N ILE A 6 9.35 8.95 -12.81
CA ILE A 6 8.36 10.02 -13.01
C ILE A 6 8.83 11.05 -14.06
N ARG A 7 10.09 11.51 -13.97
CA ARG A 7 10.64 12.44 -14.96
C ARG A 7 10.70 11.84 -16.37
N TYR A 8 10.87 10.51 -16.47
CA TYR A 8 10.79 9.83 -17.75
C TYR A 8 9.34 9.80 -18.28
N LEU A 9 8.37 9.46 -17.44
CA LEU A 9 6.94 9.45 -17.83
C LEU A 9 6.48 10.84 -18.31
N GLU A 10 6.83 11.90 -17.56
CA GLU A 10 6.50 13.28 -17.93
C GLU A 10 7.11 13.68 -19.29
N LYS A 11 8.36 13.28 -19.53
CA LYS A 11 9.05 13.55 -20.79
C LYS A 11 8.41 12.81 -21.96
N GLU A 12 8.11 11.52 -21.80
CA GLU A 12 7.46 10.72 -22.84
C GLU A 12 6.08 11.29 -23.19
N GLN A 13 5.33 11.77 -22.20
CA GLN A 13 4.05 12.43 -22.45
C GLN A 13 4.18 13.76 -23.18
N ALA A 14 5.17 14.58 -22.81
CA ALA A 14 5.43 15.84 -23.50
C ALA A 14 5.87 15.63 -24.97
N ALA A 15 6.40 14.47 -25.32
CA ALA A 15 6.81 14.13 -26.69
C ALA A 15 5.62 13.74 -27.59
N LEU A 16 4.48 13.35 -27.01
CA LEU A 16 3.29 12.93 -27.75
C LEU A 16 2.38 14.13 -28.00
N ILE A 17 2.48 14.72 -29.19
CA ILE A 17 1.63 15.86 -29.59
C ILE A 17 0.18 15.37 -29.75
N GLY A 18 -0.67 15.68 -28.76
CA GLY A 18 -2.12 15.46 -28.82
C GLY A 18 -2.61 14.06 -28.44
N GLN A 19 -1.73 13.18 -27.96
CA GLN A 19 -2.10 11.87 -27.43
C GLN A 19 -1.46 11.65 -26.07
N ILE A 20 -2.24 11.13 -25.12
CA ILE A 20 -1.76 10.75 -23.80
C ILE A 20 -1.40 9.26 -23.87
N ALA A 21 -0.13 8.92 -23.63
CA ALA A 21 0.26 7.51 -23.52
C ALA A 21 -0.25 6.90 -22.21
N ARG A 22 -0.99 5.80 -22.33
CA ARG A 22 -1.38 4.92 -21.22
C ARG A 22 -0.23 3.96 -20.94
N ILE A 23 0.21 3.90 -19.68
CA ILE A 23 1.36 3.10 -19.24
C ILE A 23 0.87 2.10 -18.19
N GLU A 24 0.74 0.85 -18.58
CA GLU A 24 0.15 -0.19 -17.73
C GLU A 24 1.21 -0.97 -16.95
N THR A 25 2.49 -0.82 -17.29
CA THR A 25 3.57 -1.58 -16.67
C THR A 25 4.85 -0.76 -16.53
N ILE A 26 5.42 -0.79 -15.33
CA ILE A 26 6.73 -0.24 -14.99
C ILE A 26 7.62 -1.40 -14.54
N ILE A 27 8.74 -1.61 -15.24
CA ILE A 27 9.67 -2.70 -14.94
C ILE A 27 10.97 -2.13 -14.38
N PHE A 28 11.28 -2.52 -13.16
CA PHE A 28 12.59 -2.29 -12.55
C PHE A 28 13.46 -3.52 -12.79
N TRP A 29 14.57 -3.32 -13.50
CA TRP A 29 15.54 -4.40 -13.68
C TRP A 29 16.31 -4.70 -12.39
N LYS A 30 17.29 -5.60 -12.45
CA LYS A 30 18.21 -5.85 -11.33
C LYS A 30 18.94 -4.56 -10.94
N GLY A 31 18.91 -4.22 -9.65
CA GLY A 31 19.59 -3.04 -9.12
C GLY A 31 19.00 -2.52 -7.80
N LYS A 32 19.63 -1.47 -7.28
CA LYS A 32 19.13 -0.69 -6.15
C LYS A 32 18.71 0.69 -6.66
N PHE A 33 17.47 1.07 -6.39
CA PHE A 33 16.87 2.30 -6.89
C PHE A 33 16.41 3.14 -5.70
N GLN A 34 16.91 4.36 -5.62
CA GLN A 34 16.30 5.38 -4.77
C GLN A 34 15.33 6.16 -5.62
N GLN A 35 14.07 6.23 -5.22
CA GLN A 35 13.03 6.92 -5.98
C GLN A 35 12.37 7.99 -5.12
N PRO A 36 12.13 9.21 -5.64
CA PRO A 36 11.08 10.07 -5.09
C PRO A 36 9.72 9.36 -5.22
N ALA A 37 8.67 9.95 -4.66
CA ALA A 37 7.31 9.39 -4.79
C ALA A 37 6.97 9.07 -6.25
N LEU A 38 6.59 7.83 -6.51
CA LEU A 38 6.06 7.35 -7.77
C LEU A 38 4.57 7.70 -7.82
N THR A 39 4.24 8.89 -8.30
CA THR A 39 2.86 9.33 -8.52
C THR A 39 2.29 8.71 -9.79
N LEU A 40 1.59 7.58 -9.64
CA LEU A 40 1.15 6.74 -10.75
C LEU A 40 -0.07 7.29 -11.51
N VAL A 41 -0.71 8.35 -11.04
CA VAL A 41 -1.77 9.05 -11.81
C VAL A 41 -1.26 9.49 -13.19
N GLN A 42 0.04 9.77 -13.29
CA GLN A 42 0.67 10.14 -14.55
C GLN A 42 0.69 8.99 -15.55
N THR A 43 0.40 7.75 -15.18
CA THR A 43 0.38 6.64 -16.14
C THR A 43 -0.90 6.57 -16.96
N HIS A 44 -1.97 7.26 -16.54
CA HIS A 44 -3.31 7.24 -17.16
C HIS A 44 -3.89 5.83 -17.35
N ALA A 45 -3.40 4.84 -16.61
CA ALA A 45 -3.94 3.49 -16.56
C ALA A 45 -4.83 3.33 -15.32
N ASP A 46 -5.88 2.53 -15.42
CA ASP A 46 -6.76 2.20 -14.29
C ASP A 46 -6.12 1.20 -13.34
N THR A 47 -5.17 0.40 -13.85
CA THR A 47 -4.35 -0.57 -13.12
C THR A 47 -2.92 -0.53 -13.64
N ILE A 48 -1.95 -0.50 -12.73
CA ILE A 48 -0.52 -0.43 -13.06
C ILE A 48 0.19 -1.61 -12.43
N ASN A 49 0.93 -2.34 -13.25
CA ASN A 49 1.85 -3.37 -12.81
C ASN A 49 3.23 -2.75 -12.57
N VAL A 50 3.75 -2.84 -11.35
CA VAL A 50 5.11 -2.45 -10.99
C VAL A 50 5.88 -3.73 -10.67
N ALA A 51 6.78 -4.13 -11.55
CA ALA A 51 7.45 -5.43 -11.48
C ALA A 51 8.96 -5.29 -11.33
N GLY A 52 9.54 -6.11 -10.46
CA GLY A 52 10.98 -6.26 -10.32
C GLY A 52 11.52 -7.51 -11.02
N SER A 53 12.83 -7.71 -10.94
CA SER A 53 13.53 -8.90 -11.47
C SER A 53 13.63 -10.06 -10.45
N GLY A 54 13.04 -9.91 -9.27
CA GLY A 54 13.07 -10.86 -8.16
C GLY A 54 13.35 -10.18 -6.81
N ILE A 55 12.90 -10.80 -5.71
CA ILE A 55 12.99 -10.26 -4.35
C ILE A 55 14.41 -9.83 -3.95
N ASP A 56 15.44 -10.59 -4.33
CA ASP A 56 16.84 -10.25 -3.99
C ASP A 56 17.57 -9.49 -5.11
N GLN A 57 16.88 -9.20 -6.22
CA GLN A 57 17.49 -8.60 -7.42
C GLN A 57 17.14 -7.14 -7.58
N THR A 58 15.94 -6.73 -7.15
CA THR A 58 15.43 -5.38 -7.34
C THR A 58 15.05 -4.79 -5.98
N LEU A 59 15.83 -3.81 -5.52
CA LEU A 59 15.54 -3.05 -4.31
C LEU A 59 15.09 -1.64 -4.67
N ILE A 60 13.97 -1.19 -4.10
CA ILE A 60 13.50 0.19 -4.19
C ILE A 60 13.41 0.80 -2.79
N GLN A 61 13.99 1.98 -2.64
CA GLN A 61 13.98 2.77 -1.41
C GLN A 61 13.38 4.15 -1.67
N ALA A 62 12.52 4.60 -0.75
CA ALA A 62 11.92 5.93 -0.84
C ALA A 62 12.94 7.03 -0.51
N GLN A 63 13.01 8.04 -1.37
CA GLN A 63 13.61 9.34 -1.05
C GLN A 63 12.60 10.24 -0.35
N PRO A 64 13.06 11.27 0.39
CA PRO A 64 12.18 12.18 1.09
C PRO A 64 11.23 12.85 0.09
N ASN A 65 9.94 12.82 0.39
CA ASN A 65 8.92 13.36 -0.50
C ASN A 65 7.73 13.89 0.31
N ILE A 66 6.99 14.82 -0.28
CA ILE A 66 5.87 15.51 0.41
C ILE A 66 4.66 14.61 0.62
N GLN A 67 4.55 13.53 -0.15
CA GLN A 67 3.45 12.56 -0.09
C GLN A 67 3.66 11.56 1.05
N ASN A 68 4.87 11.48 1.62
CA ASN A 68 5.26 10.49 2.61
C ASN A 68 4.93 9.05 2.16
N VAL A 69 5.18 8.74 0.88
CA VAL A 69 4.94 7.40 0.33
C VAL A 69 5.89 7.12 -0.84
N LEU A 70 6.23 5.85 -1.07
CA LEU A 70 7.02 5.44 -2.23
C LEU A 70 6.17 5.40 -3.51
N MET A 71 4.95 4.85 -3.45
CA MET A 71 4.03 4.73 -4.58
C MET A 71 2.67 5.30 -4.22
N GLN A 72 2.14 6.20 -5.06
CA GLN A 72 0.83 6.79 -4.87
C GLN A 72 -0.03 6.56 -6.11
N ALA A 73 -1.14 5.86 -5.95
CA ALA A 73 -2.14 5.72 -7.00
C ALA A 73 -2.94 7.03 -7.16
N GLY A 74 -3.46 7.24 -8.36
CA GLY A 74 -4.58 8.15 -8.59
C GLY A 74 -5.88 7.64 -7.93
N GLU A 75 -6.91 8.48 -7.91
CA GLU A 75 -8.23 8.07 -7.41
C GLU A 75 -8.84 6.98 -8.29
N GLY A 76 -9.27 5.87 -7.68
CA GLY A 76 -9.82 4.70 -8.39
C GLY A 76 -8.76 3.82 -9.09
N GLN A 77 -7.49 4.21 -9.05
CA GLN A 77 -6.40 3.51 -9.72
C GLN A 77 -5.85 2.38 -8.84
N SER A 78 -5.68 1.19 -9.43
CA SER A 78 -5.13 0.02 -8.74
C SER A 78 -3.64 -0.15 -9.02
N ILE A 79 -2.94 -0.80 -8.08
CA ILE A 79 -1.53 -1.12 -8.21
C ILE A 79 -1.34 -2.62 -7.97
N VAL A 80 -0.64 -3.27 -8.90
CA VAL A 80 -0.08 -4.60 -8.70
C VAL A 80 1.43 -4.44 -8.53
N VAL A 81 2.00 -4.94 -7.44
CA VAL A 81 3.44 -4.89 -7.18
C VAL A 81 3.98 -6.30 -7.04
N GLU A 82 5.04 -6.64 -7.76
CA GLU A 82 5.57 -8.00 -7.74
C GLU A 82 7.09 -8.11 -7.86
N ARG A 83 7.64 -9.20 -7.31
CA ARG A 83 9.02 -9.68 -7.54
C ARG A 83 10.08 -8.63 -7.18
N MET A 84 9.94 -7.99 -6.03
CA MET A 84 10.86 -6.94 -5.60
C MET A 84 10.98 -6.80 -4.09
N HIS A 85 11.99 -6.05 -3.70
CA HIS A 85 12.24 -5.66 -2.32
C HIS A 85 12.00 -4.16 -2.15
N LEU A 86 11.12 -3.79 -1.21
CA LEU A 86 10.93 -2.41 -0.76
C LEU A 86 11.56 -2.22 0.61
N SER A 87 12.35 -1.15 0.78
CA SER A 87 13.01 -0.87 2.06
C SER A 87 12.71 0.54 2.55
N LEU A 88 12.44 0.64 3.86
CA LEU A 88 12.33 1.91 4.57
C LEU A 88 13.70 2.60 4.63
N SER A 89 13.69 3.93 4.59
CA SER A 89 14.93 4.72 4.61
C SER A 89 14.95 5.69 5.79
N ARG A 90 16.09 5.78 6.47
CA ARG A 90 16.34 6.81 7.50
C ARG A 90 16.22 8.23 6.95
N THR A 91 16.55 8.44 5.68
CA THR A 91 16.40 9.78 5.09
C THR A 91 14.93 10.18 4.97
N SER A 92 14.02 9.20 4.94
CA SER A 92 12.60 9.35 4.63
C SER A 92 11.73 8.72 5.73
N PRO A 93 11.88 9.12 7.01
CA PRO A 93 11.34 8.38 8.15
C PRO A 93 9.80 8.32 8.17
N LEU A 94 9.14 9.27 7.51
CA LEU A 94 7.69 9.35 7.41
C LEU A 94 7.12 8.55 6.23
N ALA A 95 7.96 8.06 5.33
CA ALA A 95 7.50 7.47 4.07
C ALA A 95 7.03 6.02 4.26
N GLY A 96 5.76 5.77 3.96
CA GLY A 96 5.23 4.42 3.76
C GLY A 96 5.56 3.87 2.36
N PHE A 97 5.07 2.68 2.04
CA PHE A 97 5.30 2.05 0.74
C PHE A 97 4.24 2.45 -0.28
N VAL A 98 2.95 2.24 0.00
CA VAL A 98 1.88 2.44 -0.99
C VAL A 98 0.68 3.17 -0.39
N SER A 99 0.13 4.11 -1.16
CA SER A 99 -1.14 4.78 -0.86
C SER A 99 -2.08 4.67 -2.06
N ILE A 100 -3.28 4.14 -1.82
CA ILE A 100 -4.35 3.95 -2.80
C ILE A 100 -5.66 4.54 -2.27
N LYS A 101 -6.34 5.31 -3.12
CA LYS A 101 -7.61 5.98 -2.79
C LYS A 101 -8.69 5.63 -3.79
N GLY A 102 -9.94 5.55 -3.31
CA GLY A 102 -11.13 5.28 -4.11
C GLY A 102 -11.66 3.86 -3.88
N GLU A 103 -12.98 3.73 -3.75
CA GLU A 103 -13.66 2.47 -3.41
C GLU A 103 -13.49 1.36 -4.46
N ASN A 104 -13.20 1.73 -5.71
CA ASN A 104 -13.01 0.81 -6.83
C ASN A 104 -11.52 0.59 -7.16
N ALA A 105 -10.63 0.99 -6.26
CA ALA A 105 -9.20 0.78 -6.38
C ALA A 105 -8.76 -0.48 -5.61
N GLY A 106 -7.51 -0.88 -5.79
CA GLY A 106 -6.98 -2.01 -5.06
C GLY A 106 -5.47 -2.17 -5.15
N LEU A 107 -4.92 -2.82 -4.13
CA LEU A 107 -3.52 -3.22 -4.04
C LEU A 107 -3.43 -4.73 -4.15
N ALA A 108 -2.62 -5.22 -5.08
CA ALA A 108 -2.23 -6.62 -5.14
C ALA A 108 -0.70 -6.74 -5.04
N MET A 109 -0.19 -7.60 -4.16
CA MET A 109 1.24 -7.77 -3.90
C MET A 109 1.64 -9.24 -3.96
N PHE A 110 2.73 -9.54 -4.67
CA PHE A 110 3.20 -10.91 -4.89
C PHE A 110 4.71 -11.04 -4.82
N ASP A 111 5.21 -12.06 -4.12
CA ASP A 111 6.64 -12.37 -4.09
C ASP A 111 7.46 -11.11 -3.75
N MET A 112 7.26 -10.59 -2.55
CA MET A 112 7.89 -9.34 -2.12
C MET A 112 8.62 -9.51 -0.81
N LYS A 113 9.73 -8.77 -0.70
CA LYS A 113 10.41 -8.51 0.57
C LYS A 113 10.17 -7.07 1.00
N LEU A 114 9.81 -6.86 2.25
CA LEU A 114 9.65 -5.56 2.88
C LEU A 114 10.65 -5.50 4.02
N GLU A 115 11.59 -4.57 3.98
CA GLU A 115 12.64 -4.47 4.99
C GLU A 115 12.61 -3.11 5.67
N GLY A 116 12.69 -3.13 6.99
CA GLY A 116 12.94 -1.92 7.75
C GLY A 116 14.42 -1.55 7.70
N TYR A 117 14.90 -0.95 8.79
CA TYR A 117 16.28 -0.51 8.91
C TYR A 117 17.05 -1.43 9.86
N THR A 118 18.17 -1.98 9.40
CA THR A 118 18.93 -3.04 10.11
C THR A 118 20.19 -2.55 10.81
N GLU A 119 20.68 -1.33 10.56
CA GLU A 119 21.88 -0.84 11.22
C GLU A 119 21.56 -0.31 12.63
N ILE A 120 22.27 -0.83 13.62
CA ILE A 120 22.25 -0.38 15.01
C ILE A 120 23.07 0.92 15.08
N ASP A 121 22.40 2.06 15.21
CA ASP A 121 23.03 3.36 15.39
C ASP A 121 22.33 4.06 16.57
N ASP A 122 23.11 4.49 17.56
CA ASP A 122 22.65 5.14 18.79
C ASP A 122 21.95 6.49 18.52
N HIS A 123 22.13 7.04 17.31
CA HIS A 123 21.33 8.13 16.76
C HIS A 123 20.16 7.57 15.95
N ALA A 124 19.23 6.91 16.64
CA ALA A 124 18.05 6.27 16.05
C ALA A 124 17.25 7.29 15.21
N THR A 125 17.34 7.19 13.88
CA THR A 125 16.32 7.80 13.04
C THR A 125 15.06 6.98 13.21
N VAL A 126 14.07 7.62 13.80
CA VAL A 126 12.82 6.99 14.17
C VAL A 126 11.96 6.84 12.91
N LEU A 127 11.52 5.61 12.60
CA LEU A 127 10.56 5.38 11.51
C LEU A 127 9.15 5.65 12.03
N GLU A 128 8.47 6.61 11.42
CA GLU A 128 7.16 7.12 11.87
C GLU A 128 6.18 7.30 10.69
N PRO A 129 6.09 6.37 9.72
CA PRO A 129 5.07 6.46 8.69
C PRO A 129 3.69 6.38 9.34
N GLY A 130 2.67 7.00 8.74
CA GLY A 130 1.29 6.81 9.21
C GLY A 130 0.84 5.34 9.08
N THR A 131 1.15 4.73 7.95
CA THR A 131 1.02 3.29 7.67
C THR A 131 2.00 2.93 6.55
N LEU A 132 2.41 1.67 6.46
CA LEU A 132 3.21 1.20 5.33
C LEU A 132 2.36 1.01 4.07
N PHE A 133 1.13 0.57 4.24
CA PHE A 133 0.15 0.44 3.17
C PHE A 133 -1.15 1.11 3.60
N ASP A 134 -1.54 2.15 2.87
CA ASP A 134 -2.82 2.85 3.03
C ASP A 134 -3.70 2.54 1.83
N VAL A 135 -4.77 1.77 2.02
CA VAL A 135 -5.58 1.30 0.89
C VAL A 135 -7.06 1.50 1.16
N THR A 136 -7.71 2.22 0.26
CA THR A 136 -9.16 2.19 0.09
C THR A 136 -9.52 1.20 -1.02
N GLY A 137 -10.47 0.28 -0.79
CA GLY A 137 -10.90 -0.71 -1.78
C GLY A 137 -10.32 -2.11 -1.54
N PHE A 138 -9.72 -2.75 -2.55
CA PHE A 138 -9.29 -4.15 -2.44
C PHE A 138 -7.83 -4.30 -1.96
N VAL A 139 -7.53 -5.30 -1.12
CA VAL A 139 -6.15 -5.61 -0.70
C VAL A 139 -5.89 -7.11 -0.79
N TYR A 140 -4.90 -7.51 -1.58
CA TYR A 140 -4.44 -8.88 -1.67
C TYR A 140 -2.92 -8.93 -1.56
N ALA A 141 -2.40 -9.72 -0.63
CA ALA A 141 -0.96 -9.91 -0.50
C ALA A 141 -0.64 -11.39 -0.37
N GLU A 142 0.25 -11.89 -1.23
CA GLU A 142 0.67 -13.29 -1.25
C GLU A 142 2.20 -13.39 -1.29
N ASP A 143 2.77 -14.30 -0.50
CA ASP A 143 4.23 -14.52 -0.45
C ASP A 143 5.03 -13.25 -0.10
N ILE A 144 4.64 -12.61 1.01
CA ILE A 144 5.30 -11.39 1.52
C ILE A 144 6.18 -11.72 2.70
N ILE A 145 7.44 -11.28 2.67
CA ILE A 145 8.36 -11.35 3.80
C ILE A 145 8.61 -9.94 4.31
N ALA A 146 7.99 -9.57 5.43
CA ALA A 146 8.22 -8.32 6.13
C ALA A 146 9.20 -8.55 7.28
N GLN A 147 10.39 -7.94 7.23
CA GLN A 147 11.44 -8.20 8.21
C GLN A 147 12.15 -6.95 8.75
N ASN A 148 12.51 -7.00 10.03
CA ASN A 148 13.28 -5.95 10.72
C ASN A 148 12.64 -4.56 10.63
N ILE A 149 11.31 -4.50 10.76
CA ILE A 149 10.55 -3.26 10.68
C ILE A 149 10.25 -2.78 12.10
N ASN A 150 10.84 -1.67 12.51
CA ASN A 150 10.61 -1.08 13.83
C ASN A 150 10.00 0.32 13.66
N LEU A 151 8.69 0.42 13.85
CA LEU A 151 7.93 1.66 13.74
C LEU A 151 7.72 2.25 15.13
N VAL A 152 8.05 3.53 15.33
CA VAL A 152 7.61 4.21 16.55
C VAL A 152 6.16 4.66 16.44
N ARG A 153 5.71 4.94 15.22
CA ARG A 153 4.33 5.26 14.90
C ARG A 153 3.93 4.56 13.61
N GLY A 154 2.65 4.20 13.52
CA GLY A 154 2.04 3.63 12.33
C GLY A 154 1.96 2.12 12.31
N SER A 155 1.17 1.62 11.38
CA SER A 155 0.85 0.21 11.22
C SER A 155 1.39 -0.34 9.90
N PHE A 156 1.27 -1.66 9.71
CA PHE A 156 1.59 -2.27 8.42
C PHE A 156 0.51 -1.92 7.39
N LEU A 157 -0.77 -2.13 7.73
CA LEU A 157 -1.87 -1.93 6.80
C LEU A 157 -2.99 -1.11 7.46
N SER A 158 -3.48 -0.12 6.73
CA SER A 158 -4.76 0.54 6.96
C SER A 158 -5.64 0.28 5.75
N GLY A 159 -6.68 -0.53 5.92
CA GLY A 159 -7.64 -0.87 4.88
C GLY A 159 -8.98 -0.20 5.16
N THR A 160 -9.53 0.54 4.19
CA THR A 160 -10.83 1.21 4.34
C THR A 160 -11.79 0.81 3.21
N GLY A 161 -13.05 0.54 3.55
CA GLY A 161 -14.10 0.23 2.57
C GLY A 161 -13.77 -1.00 1.73
N LEU A 162 -13.31 -2.09 2.38
CA LEU A 162 -12.78 -3.26 1.68
C LEU A 162 -13.85 -4.00 0.87
N ARG A 163 -13.53 -4.36 -0.37
CA ARG A 163 -14.44 -5.04 -1.30
C ARG A 163 -13.80 -6.29 -1.92
N ARG A 164 -14.50 -6.93 -2.87
CA ARG A 164 -13.96 -8.04 -3.67
C ARG A 164 -13.33 -7.50 -4.96
N ALA A 165 -12.42 -8.27 -5.54
CA ALA A 165 -11.79 -7.93 -6.83
C ALA A 165 -12.79 -7.98 -8.00
N ASP A 166 -13.87 -8.76 -7.86
CA ASP A 166 -14.91 -9.00 -8.88
C ASP A 166 -15.55 -7.71 -9.47
N ASP A 167 -15.41 -6.57 -8.79
CA ASP A 167 -15.93 -5.28 -9.24
C ASP A 167 -14.99 -4.57 -10.26
N LYS A 168 -13.84 -5.16 -10.64
CA LYS A 168 -12.86 -4.57 -11.57
C LYS A 168 -12.37 -5.56 -12.64
N GLU A 169 -12.77 -5.33 -13.90
CA GLU A 169 -12.40 -6.18 -15.06
C GLU A 169 -10.87 -6.35 -15.20
N ASP A 170 -10.11 -5.28 -14.97
CA ASP A 170 -8.64 -5.31 -15.08
C ASP A 170 -7.92 -6.13 -14.00
N MET A 171 -8.63 -6.51 -12.93
CA MET A 171 -8.14 -7.38 -11.85
C MET A 171 -8.81 -8.76 -11.87
N GLU A 172 -9.50 -9.12 -12.97
CA GLU A 172 -10.19 -10.40 -13.14
C GLU A 172 -9.32 -11.64 -12.93
N TRP A 173 -8.01 -11.52 -13.15
CA TRP A 173 -7.07 -12.62 -12.91
C TRP A 173 -6.93 -12.96 -11.42
N LEU A 174 -7.22 -12.00 -10.52
CA LEU A 174 -7.41 -12.29 -9.09
C LEU A 174 -8.70 -13.09 -8.86
N GLY A 175 -9.62 -13.11 -9.82
CA GLY A 175 -10.84 -13.90 -9.81
C GLY A 175 -11.60 -13.73 -8.50
N MET A 176 -12.04 -14.85 -7.94
CA MET A 176 -12.80 -14.92 -6.67
C MET A 176 -11.94 -14.74 -5.40
N ARG A 177 -10.69 -14.27 -5.51
CA ARG A 177 -9.82 -14.10 -4.34
C ARG A 177 -10.40 -13.02 -3.43
N GLN A 178 -10.41 -13.32 -2.13
CA GLN A 178 -10.87 -12.38 -1.12
C GLN A 178 -9.75 -11.43 -0.73
N SER A 179 -10.12 -10.25 -0.23
CA SER A 179 -9.13 -9.38 0.39
C SER A 179 -8.47 -10.11 1.56
N GLY A 180 -7.14 -10.02 1.69
CA GLY A 180 -6.43 -10.78 2.71
C GLY A 180 -4.92 -10.84 2.54
N LEU A 181 -4.32 -11.48 3.53
CA LEU A 181 -2.90 -11.83 3.59
C LEU A 181 -2.76 -13.36 3.51
N TYR A 182 -1.94 -13.81 2.57
CA TYR A 182 -1.75 -15.22 2.23
C TYR A 182 -0.25 -15.55 2.23
N ARG A 183 0.18 -16.57 2.98
CA ARG A 183 1.59 -16.99 3.04
C ARG A 183 2.54 -15.82 3.35
N CYS A 184 2.17 -14.98 4.31
CA CYS A 184 2.97 -13.83 4.72
C CYS A 184 3.78 -14.15 5.98
N LEU A 185 5.05 -13.76 5.99
CA LEU A 185 5.92 -13.82 7.16
C LEU A 185 6.22 -12.40 7.65
N PHE A 186 5.89 -12.13 8.90
CA PHE A 186 6.28 -10.94 9.63
C PHE A 186 7.32 -11.34 10.66
N ASP A 187 8.59 -11.03 10.42
CA ASP A 187 9.70 -11.38 11.31
C ASP A 187 10.35 -10.13 11.89
N ASN A 188 10.42 -10.04 13.22
CA ASN A 188 10.95 -8.85 13.90
C ASN A 188 10.23 -7.55 13.44
N PHE A 189 8.90 -7.55 13.46
CA PHE A 189 8.07 -6.37 13.22
C PHE A 189 7.62 -5.78 14.57
N THR A 190 8.03 -4.55 14.88
CA THR A 190 7.59 -3.83 16.06
C THR A 190 6.86 -2.53 15.72
N THR A 191 5.80 -2.21 16.47
CA THR A 191 5.13 -0.90 16.43
C THR A 191 4.61 -0.48 17.79
N ASN A 192 4.60 0.84 18.09
CA ASN A 192 3.93 1.35 19.29
C ASN A 192 2.41 1.61 19.11
N GLU A 193 1.83 1.18 18.00
CA GLU A 193 0.39 1.26 17.77
C GLU A 193 -0.36 0.07 18.41
N THR A 194 -1.67 0.22 18.56
CA THR A 194 -2.56 -0.83 19.11
C THR A 194 -2.70 -2.04 18.19
N GLY A 195 -2.50 -1.86 16.89
CA GLY A 195 -2.70 -2.89 15.89
C GLY A 195 -1.73 -2.76 14.72
N LEU A 196 -1.30 -3.91 14.22
CA LEU A 196 -0.48 -3.98 13.01
C LEU A 196 -1.32 -3.76 11.73
N ILE A 197 -2.59 -4.15 11.78
CA ILE A 197 -3.54 -4.08 10.67
C ILE A 197 -4.83 -3.48 11.21
N SER A 198 -5.28 -2.40 10.58
CA SER A 198 -6.53 -1.71 10.90
C SER A 198 -7.45 -1.78 9.69
N LEU A 199 -8.69 -2.25 9.88
CA LEU A 199 -9.68 -2.39 8.82
C LEU A 199 -10.94 -1.61 9.20
N TYR A 200 -11.43 -0.78 8.28
CA TYR A 200 -12.58 0.09 8.47
C TYR A 200 -13.63 -0.20 7.40
N ASP A 201 -14.90 -0.33 7.81
CA ASP A 201 -16.00 -0.73 6.91
C ASP A 201 -16.51 0.41 5.99
N SER A 202 -16.38 1.68 6.40
CA SER A 202 -16.94 2.83 5.66
C SER A 202 -15.87 3.85 5.24
N VAL A 203 -16.09 4.48 4.10
CA VAL A 203 -15.25 5.56 3.55
C VAL A 203 -15.68 6.95 4.05
N GLU A 204 -16.66 7.04 4.96
CA GLU A 204 -17.07 8.34 5.50
C GLU A 204 -16.00 8.92 6.43
N PRO A 205 -15.60 10.19 6.23
CA PRO A 205 -14.62 10.84 7.10
C PRO A 205 -15.18 10.95 8.52
N MET A 206 -14.34 10.67 9.52
CA MET A 206 -14.61 11.03 10.92
C MET A 206 -14.74 12.56 11.04
N ALA A 207 -15.90 13.10 10.70
CA ALA A 207 -16.27 14.48 10.91
C ALA A 207 -17.68 14.51 11.51
N ASN A 208 -17.75 14.87 12.79
CA ASN A 208 -18.94 15.26 13.55
C ASN A 208 -19.98 14.16 13.82
N ALA A 209 -19.73 13.37 14.88
CA ALA A 209 -20.80 12.75 15.65
C ALA A 209 -21.59 13.82 16.42
N GLN A 210 -22.42 14.59 15.71
CA GLN A 210 -23.52 15.35 16.29
C GLN A 210 -24.48 15.82 15.18
N SER A 211 -25.52 15.03 14.91
CA SER A 211 -26.80 15.59 14.48
C SER A 211 -27.95 14.63 14.79
N ASN A 212 -28.78 15.07 15.74
CA ASN A 212 -30.15 14.62 15.88
C ASN A 212 -30.92 14.87 14.58
N SER A 213 -31.47 13.84 13.95
CA SER A 213 -32.76 13.95 13.27
C SER A 213 -33.43 12.60 13.13
N LYS A 214 -34.60 12.50 13.76
CA LYS A 214 -35.61 11.48 13.50
C LYS A 214 -36.01 11.57 12.03
N ASP A 215 -35.85 10.48 11.29
CA ASP A 215 -36.73 10.16 10.16
C ASP A 215 -36.70 8.64 9.88
N ASN A 216 -37.61 7.95 10.56
CA ASN A 216 -38.01 6.59 10.24
C ASN A 216 -38.87 6.63 8.97
N ASN A 217 -38.32 6.18 7.84
CA ASN A 217 -38.98 5.30 6.86
C ASN A 217 -38.34 5.45 5.48
N LYS A 218 -37.39 4.56 5.20
CA LYS A 218 -37.17 3.92 3.89
C LYS A 218 -36.17 2.79 4.09
N LEU A 219 -36.63 1.68 4.67
CA LEU A 219 -35.96 0.40 4.52
C LEU A 219 -36.02 0.02 3.03
N LYS A 220 -35.11 0.57 2.23
CA LYS A 220 -34.67 -0.11 1.02
C LYS A 220 -34.07 -1.41 1.52
N LYS A 221 -34.71 -2.53 1.17
CA LYS A 221 -34.18 -3.87 1.38
C LYS A 221 -32.73 -3.88 0.90
N GLN A 222 -31.78 -3.78 1.83
CA GLN A 222 -30.40 -4.16 1.58
C GLN A 222 -30.48 -5.60 1.09
N LYS A 223 -30.08 -5.84 -0.16
CA LYS A 223 -29.67 -7.18 -0.56
C LYS A 223 -28.67 -7.63 0.51
N ASN A 224 -28.81 -8.85 1.02
CA ASN A 224 -27.79 -9.51 1.84
C ASN A 224 -26.48 -9.54 1.02
N VAL A 225 -25.69 -8.47 1.10
CA VAL A 225 -24.30 -8.48 0.69
C VAL A 225 -23.60 -9.16 1.86
N PRO A 226 -22.97 -10.34 1.67
CA PRO A 226 -22.24 -10.98 2.74
C PRO A 226 -21.18 -9.99 3.26
N PRO A 227 -20.95 -9.94 4.59
CA PRO A 227 -19.95 -9.03 5.16
C PRO A 227 -18.61 -9.25 4.45
N TYR A 228 -17.97 -8.17 4.05
CA TYR A 228 -16.66 -8.22 3.40
C TYR A 228 -15.66 -8.82 4.41
N SER A 229 -15.21 -10.04 4.15
CA SER A 229 -14.25 -10.75 5.00
C SER A 229 -12.83 -10.45 4.55
N PHE A 230 -11.97 -10.10 5.50
CA PHE A 230 -10.53 -10.04 5.29
C PHE A 230 -9.89 -11.33 5.79
N THR A 231 -9.18 -12.04 4.91
CA THR A 231 -8.65 -13.38 5.20
C THR A 231 -7.21 -13.33 5.67
N PHE A 232 -6.89 -14.12 6.68
CA PHE A 232 -5.51 -14.46 7.05
C PHE A 232 -5.31 -15.95 6.82
N GLN A 233 -4.43 -16.31 5.90
CA GLN A 233 -4.10 -17.71 5.60
C GLN A 233 -2.59 -17.89 5.57
N GLU A 234 -2.07 -18.82 6.37
CA GLU A 234 -0.63 -19.11 6.44
C GLU A 234 0.20 -17.85 6.77
N VAL A 235 -0.35 -16.99 7.63
CA VAL A 235 0.33 -15.78 8.11
C VAL A 235 1.06 -16.08 9.40
N ILE A 236 2.37 -15.80 9.43
CA ILE A 236 3.25 -16.08 10.57
C ILE A 236 3.79 -14.77 11.12
N PHE A 237 3.67 -14.60 12.43
CA PHE A 237 4.32 -13.53 13.19
C PHE A 237 5.45 -14.14 14.04
N SER A 238 6.69 -13.83 13.71
CA SER A 238 7.90 -14.21 14.42
C SER A 238 8.53 -12.96 15.06
N ALA A 239 8.91 -13.03 16.34
CA ALA A 239 9.53 -11.94 17.08
C ALA A 239 8.85 -10.56 16.93
N SER A 240 7.54 -10.54 16.67
CA SER A 240 6.78 -9.33 16.36
C SER A 240 6.00 -8.83 17.59
N VAL A 241 6.00 -7.52 17.81
CA VAL A 241 5.43 -6.90 19.03
C VAL A 241 4.63 -5.65 18.67
N THR A 242 3.41 -5.53 19.18
CA THR A 242 2.66 -4.27 19.21
C THR A 242 2.53 -3.81 20.67
N SER A 243 2.71 -2.52 20.94
CA SER A 243 2.56 -2.00 22.31
C SER A 243 2.06 -0.57 22.31
N LEU A 244 0.88 -0.31 22.89
CA LEU A 244 0.42 1.05 23.08
C LEU A 244 1.33 1.78 24.08
N LYS A 245 2.10 2.77 23.60
CA LYS A 245 2.65 3.79 24.51
C LYS A 245 1.50 4.70 24.92
N LEU A 246 1.02 4.53 26.15
CA LEU A 246 0.16 5.52 26.78
C LEU A 246 1.05 6.71 27.17
N ASP A 247 0.98 7.80 26.41
CA ASP A 247 1.58 9.06 26.84
C ASP A 247 0.90 9.47 28.16
N GLY A 248 1.69 9.53 29.24
CA GLY A 248 1.26 9.91 30.58
C GLY A 248 1.37 11.41 30.82
#